data_AF-A0A5C6LIA5-F1
#
_entry.id   AF-A0A5C6LIA5-F1
#
_cell.length_a   1.000
_cell.length_b   1.000
_cell.length_c   1.000
_cell.angle_alpha   90.00
_cell.angle_beta   90.00
_cell.angle_gamma   90.00
#
_symmetry.space_group_name_H-M   'P 1'
#
loop_
_entity.id
_entity.type
_entity.pdbx_description
1 polymer ?
#
loop_
_entity_poly.entity_id
_entity_poly.type
_entity_poly.pdbx_seq_one_letter_code
_entity_poly.pdbx_strand_id
1 'polypeptide(L)'
;MLFPLNNSQETETPPLIFIPPVIGSATIYKQLAEQLEEQYACYGMQYKGFDGGEFAASVEEMADTFVQQLLEKVPAEEYMLMGYSMGALIAYETARQLETAGKIVTLLLLDKEAPAHTTGIKILPADDILEQRFVRELRSWGLSDGELPQEAHLKKMYRSSCNIMYAYQPAGKIKGDIVAFEADGRDAPLMENWQLFTTGSFDYHRLQGDHYSIIKDTRLPAYLFQLGYSRSFIH
;
A
#
# COMPACT_ATOMS: atom_id res chain seq x y z
N MET A 1 -11.36 4.32 6.12
CA MET A 1 -12.60 3.90 5.45
C MET A 1 -12.26 2.89 4.35
N LEU A 2 -12.99 1.78 4.29
CA LEU A 2 -12.97 0.82 3.19
C LEU A 2 -14.03 1.21 2.15
N PHE A 3 -13.71 1.14 0.87
CA PHE A 3 -14.63 1.39 -0.24
C PHE A 3 -14.32 0.49 -1.45
N PRO A 4 -15.31 0.13 -2.29
CA PRO A 4 -15.05 -0.65 -3.50
C PRO A 4 -14.30 0.19 -4.55
N LEU A 5 -13.36 -0.44 -5.25
CA LEU A 5 -12.62 0.15 -6.36
C LEU A 5 -13.05 -0.38 -7.73
N ASN A 6 -13.78 -1.48 -7.80
CA ASN A 6 -14.46 -1.97 -9.00
C ASN A 6 -15.87 -2.49 -8.64
N ASN A 7 -16.64 -3.00 -9.61
CA ASN A 7 -18.00 -3.48 -9.34
C ASN A 7 -18.07 -4.96 -8.93
N SER A 8 -16.94 -5.69 -8.99
CA SER A 8 -16.85 -7.08 -8.57
C SER A 8 -16.92 -7.22 -7.06
N GLN A 9 -17.82 -8.09 -6.58
CA GLN A 9 -18.04 -8.34 -5.15
C GLN A 9 -17.66 -9.75 -4.71
N GLU A 10 -17.67 -10.72 -5.63
CA GLU A 10 -17.23 -12.10 -5.38
C GLU A 10 -16.46 -12.60 -6.59
N THR A 11 -15.28 -13.17 -6.34
CA THR A 11 -14.38 -13.73 -7.35
C THR A 11 -13.79 -15.03 -6.83
N GLU A 12 -13.32 -15.89 -7.73
CA GLU A 12 -12.63 -17.13 -7.34
C GLU A 12 -11.27 -16.88 -6.68
N THR A 13 -10.69 -15.69 -6.87
CA THR A 13 -9.48 -15.25 -6.17
C THR A 13 -9.82 -14.53 -4.86
N PRO A 14 -8.90 -14.51 -3.88
CA PRO A 14 -9.05 -13.69 -2.68
C PRO A 14 -9.27 -12.19 -3.00
N PRO A 15 -9.95 -11.44 -2.12
CA PRO A 15 -10.15 -10.00 -2.31
C PRO A 15 -8.80 -9.26 -2.34
N LEU A 16 -8.66 -8.33 -3.29
CA LEU A 16 -7.48 -7.49 -3.44
C LEU A 16 -7.70 -6.13 -2.79
N ILE A 17 -6.98 -5.89 -1.70
CA ILE A 17 -7.09 -4.68 -0.89
C ILE A 17 -5.93 -3.74 -1.18
N PHE A 18 -6.25 -2.54 -1.63
CA PHE A 18 -5.31 -1.49 -1.95
C PHE A 18 -5.10 -0.54 -0.76
N ILE A 19 -3.86 -0.48 -0.29
CA ILE A 19 -3.42 0.34 0.82
C ILE A 19 -2.88 1.67 0.30
N PRO A 20 -3.40 2.82 0.78
CA PRO A 20 -3.04 4.15 0.30
C PRO A 20 -1.54 4.47 0.36
N PRO A 21 -1.05 5.38 -0.49
CA PRO A 21 0.22 6.05 -0.26
C PRO A 21 0.08 7.10 0.86
N VAL A 22 1.12 7.92 1.04
CA VAL A 22 1.22 8.93 2.12
C VAL A 22 0.07 9.95 2.19
N ILE A 23 -0.59 10.24 1.07
CA ILE A 23 -1.70 11.21 0.99
C ILE A 23 -3.04 10.65 1.48
N GLY A 24 -3.11 9.34 1.74
CA GLY A 24 -4.16 8.74 2.57
C GLY A 24 -5.43 8.25 1.89
N SER A 25 -5.48 8.18 0.56
CA SER A 25 -6.56 7.51 -0.16
C SER A 25 -6.04 6.54 -1.24
N ALA A 26 -6.69 5.39 -1.36
CA ALA A 26 -6.40 4.37 -2.37
C ALA A 26 -7.09 4.64 -3.73
N THR A 27 -7.70 5.82 -3.92
CA THR A 27 -8.32 6.18 -5.22
C THR A 27 -7.34 6.19 -6.39
N ILE A 28 -6.03 6.31 -6.14
CA ILE A 28 -5.00 6.20 -7.18
C ILE A 28 -4.97 4.85 -7.89
N TYR A 29 -5.47 3.78 -7.24
CA TYR A 29 -5.49 2.44 -7.80
C TYR A 29 -6.75 2.18 -8.63
N LYS A 30 -7.68 3.14 -8.73
CA LYS A 30 -8.99 2.95 -9.38
C LYS A 30 -8.86 2.41 -10.81
N GLN A 31 -8.00 3.02 -11.62
CA GLN A 31 -7.78 2.58 -13.00
C GLN A 31 -7.19 1.15 -13.07
N LEU A 32 -6.31 0.78 -12.14
CA LEU A 32 -5.76 -0.58 -12.06
C LEU A 32 -6.84 -1.58 -11.64
N ALA A 33 -7.62 -1.25 -10.60
CA ALA A 33 -8.71 -2.10 -10.11
C ALA A 33 -9.80 -2.35 -11.15
N GLU A 34 -10.10 -1.36 -12.00
CA GLU A 34 -11.04 -1.51 -13.13
C GLU A 34 -10.52 -2.48 -14.19
N GLN A 35 -9.21 -2.49 -14.46
CA GLN A 35 -8.62 -3.48 -15.37
C GLN A 35 -8.74 -4.90 -14.80
N LEU A 36 -8.67 -5.05 -13.48
CA LEU A 36 -8.69 -6.35 -12.79
C LEU A 36 -10.10 -6.87 -12.48
N GLU A 37 -11.15 -6.16 -12.92
CA GLU A 37 -12.55 -6.43 -12.53
C GLU A 37 -13.03 -7.85 -12.85
N GLU A 38 -12.56 -8.44 -13.96
CA GLU A 38 -12.96 -9.81 -14.34
C GLU A 38 -12.41 -10.90 -13.41
N GLN A 39 -11.38 -10.60 -12.62
CA GLN A 39 -10.69 -11.62 -11.82
C GLN A 39 -10.68 -11.32 -10.33
N TYR A 40 -10.68 -10.06 -9.91
CA TYR A 40 -10.54 -9.67 -8.51
C TYR A 40 -11.66 -8.74 -8.04
N ALA A 41 -12.27 -9.05 -6.89
CA ALA A 41 -12.99 -8.07 -6.09
C ALA A 41 -11.98 -7.09 -5.46
N CYS A 42 -12.00 -5.82 -5.88
CA CYS A 42 -10.99 -4.84 -5.49
C CYS A 42 -11.56 -3.80 -4.53
N TYR A 43 -10.85 -3.57 -3.42
CA TYR A 43 -11.24 -2.58 -2.40
C TYR A 43 -10.11 -1.64 -2.08
N GLY A 44 -10.43 -0.37 -1.84
CA GLY A 44 -9.49 0.65 -1.40
C GLY A 44 -9.68 1.02 0.06
N MET A 45 -8.58 1.33 0.74
CA MET A 45 -8.61 1.95 2.07
C MET A 45 -8.44 3.47 1.98
N GLN A 46 -8.80 4.14 3.06
CA GLN A 46 -8.59 5.58 3.29
C GLN A 46 -8.23 5.79 4.74
N TYR A 47 -7.28 6.66 5.03
CA TYR A 47 -6.82 6.92 6.40
C TYR A 47 -7.92 7.57 7.25
N LYS A 48 -7.89 7.23 8.54
CA LYS A 48 -8.63 7.96 9.57
C LYS A 48 -8.20 9.43 9.53
N GLY A 49 -9.18 10.33 9.60
CA GLY A 49 -8.94 11.76 9.56
C GLY A 49 -8.86 12.36 8.15
N PHE A 50 -9.06 11.60 7.06
CA PHE A 50 -8.91 12.14 5.69
C PHE A 50 -9.91 13.27 5.42
N ASP A 51 -11.18 13.05 5.75
CA ASP A 51 -12.25 14.04 5.60
C ASP A 51 -12.39 14.98 6.81
N GLY A 52 -11.35 15.07 7.64
CA GLY A 52 -11.35 15.82 8.90
C GLY A 52 -11.30 14.92 10.14
N GLY A 53 -10.97 15.51 11.29
CA GLY A 53 -10.85 14.81 12.57
C GLY A 53 -9.41 14.42 12.92
N GLU A 54 -9.27 13.49 13.87
CA GLU A 54 -7.98 13.05 14.39
C GLU A 54 -7.27 12.08 13.43
N PHE A 55 -5.95 12.23 13.33
CA PHE A 55 -5.09 11.31 12.59
C PHE A 55 -4.69 10.13 13.48
N ALA A 56 -4.38 8.99 12.86
CA ALA A 56 -3.75 7.89 13.57
C ALA A 56 -2.38 8.33 14.13
N ALA A 57 -1.96 7.71 15.23
CA ALA A 57 -0.69 8.02 15.89
C ALA A 57 0.47 7.14 15.40
N SER A 58 0.19 5.99 14.79
CA SER A 58 1.21 5.05 14.31
C SER A 58 0.74 4.18 13.14
N VAL A 59 1.67 3.44 12.52
CA VAL A 59 1.34 2.48 11.45
C VAL A 59 0.50 1.33 12.00
N GLU A 60 0.77 0.92 13.24
CA GLU A 60 0.03 -0.13 13.94
C GLU A 60 -1.43 0.27 14.18
N GLU A 61 -1.72 1.53 14.56
CA GLU A 61 -3.10 2.03 14.67
C GLU A 61 -3.80 2.11 13.30
N MET A 62 -3.07 2.55 12.26
CA MET A 62 -3.60 2.56 10.89
C MET A 62 -3.97 1.14 10.44
N ALA A 63 -3.08 0.17 10.67
CA ALA A 63 -3.30 -1.23 10.33
C ALA A 63 -4.43 -1.85 11.13
N ASP A 64 -4.53 -1.60 12.45
CA ASP A 64 -5.63 -2.12 13.29
C ASP A 64 -6.99 -1.61 12.79
N THR A 65 -7.07 -0.31 12.49
CA THR A 65 -8.27 0.29 11.87
C THR A 65 -8.63 -0.39 10.55
N PHE A 66 -7.64 -0.83 9.78
CA PHE A 66 -7.85 -1.52 8.51
C PHE A 66 -8.29 -2.96 8.71
N VAL A 67 -7.62 -3.71 9.57
CA VAL A 67 -7.97 -5.09 9.91
C VAL A 67 -9.40 -5.18 10.42
N GLN A 68 -9.82 -4.30 11.32
CA GLN A 68 -11.19 -4.28 11.84
C GLN A 68 -12.22 -4.13 10.71
N GLN A 69 -11.98 -3.20 9.78
CA GLN A 69 -12.88 -3.00 8.64
C GLN A 69 -12.88 -4.17 7.66
N LEU A 70 -11.73 -4.80 7.43
CA LEU A 70 -11.63 -5.96 6.54
C LEU A 70 -12.37 -7.16 7.11
N LEU A 71 -12.15 -7.48 8.38
CA LEU A 71 -12.81 -8.60 9.04
C LEU A 71 -14.33 -8.41 9.16
N GLU A 72 -14.80 -7.17 9.32
CA GLU A 72 -16.22 -6.85 9.42
C GLU A 72 -16.92 -6.83 8.05
N LYS A 73 -16.31 -6.18 7.05
CA LYS A 73 -17.01 -5.80 5.80
C LYS A 73 -16.65 -6.63 4.59
N VAL A 74 -15.48 -7.28 4.58
CA VAL A 74 -15.00 -8.14 3.50
C VAL A 74 -14.42 -9.42 4.13
N PRO A 75 -15.25 -10.24 4.80
CA PRO A 75 -14.76 -11.43 5.47
C PRO A 75 -14.26 -12.44 4.44
N ALA A 76 -13.00 -12.84 4.58
CA ALA A 76 -12.35 -13.87 3.76
C ALA A 76 -11.40 -14.71 4.61
N GLU A 77 -11.03 -15.89 4.11
CA GLU A 77 -9.98 -16.73 4.73
C GLU A 77 -8.58 -16.29 4.28
N GLU A 78 -8.47 -15.84 3.04
CA GLU A 78 -7.25 -15.28 2.46
C GLU A 78 -7.49 -13.83 2.00
N TYR A 79 -6.48 -12.99 2.14
CA TYR A 79 -6.46 -11.62 1.62
C TYR A 79 -5.24 -11.39 0.74
N MET A 80 -5.41 -10.64 -0.34
CA MET A 80 -4.31 -10.05 -1.08
C MET A 80 -4.20 -8.57 -0.72
N LEU A 81 -3.04 -8.11 -0.26
CA LEU A 81 -2.81 -6.72 0.10
C LEU A 81 -1.81 -6.10 -0.85
N MET A 82 -2.12 -4.92 -1.41
CA MET A 82 -1.22 -4.17 -2.26
C MET A 82 -0.91 -2.80 -1.68
N GLY A 83 0.36 -2.51 -1.46
CA GLY A 83 0.82 -1.24 -0.89
C GLY A 83 1.91 -0.58 -1.72
N TYR A 84 1.65 0.64 -2.18
CA TYR A 84 2.61 1.51 -2.86
C TYR A 84 3.19 2.56 -1.92
N SER A 85 4.51 2.78 -1.99
CA SER A 85 5.20 3.79 -1.19
C SER A 85 4.94 3.57 0.31
N MET A 86 4.52 4.58 1.07
CA MET A 86 4.10 4.41 2.47
C MET A 86 3.09 3.26 2.68
N GLY A 87 2.23 3.02 1.71
CA GLY A 87 1.25 1.94 1.75
C GLY A 87 1.87 0.55 1.87
N ALA A 88 3.10 0.34 1.40
CA ALA A 88 3.81 -0.93 1.56
C ALA A 88 4.06 -1.27 3.04
N LEU A 89 4.43 -0.26 3.84
CA LEU A 89 4.68 -0.46 5.28
C LEU A 89 3.41 -0.77 6.04
N ILE A 90 2.32 -0.07 5.69
CA ILE A 90 1.02 -0.29 6.32
C ILE A 90 0.43 -1.62 5.86
N ALA A 91 0.58 -1.99 4.59
CA ALA A 91 0.16 -3.29 4.07
C ALA A 91 0.89 -4.43 4.78
N TYR A 92 2.19 -4.28 5.03
CA TYR A 92 2.95 -5.24 5.83
C TYR A 92 2.42 -5.37 7.26
N GLU A 93 2.20 -4.25 7.97
CA GLU A 93 1.64 -4.31 9.33
C GLU A 93 0.22 -4.89 9.35
N THR A 94 -0.60 -4.54 8.36
CA THR A 94 -1.96 -5.08 8.17
C THR A 94 -1.91 -6.59 7.96
N ALA A 95 -0.98 -7.07 7.12
CA ALA A 95 -0.77 -8.50 6.90
C ALA A 95 -0.43 -9.22 8.22
N ARG A 96 0.49 -8.64 8.99
CA ARG A 96 0.95 -9.21 10.27
C ARG A 96 -0.18 -9.34 11.30
N GLN A 97 -1.04 -8.33 11.36
CA GLN A 97 -2.20 -8.32 12.25
C GLN A 97 -3.31 -9.28 11.77
N LEU A 98 -3.54 -9.37 10.45
CA LEU A 98 -4.44 -10.38 9.86
C LEU A 98 -3.98 -11.81 10.14
N GLU A 99 -2.68 -12.11 10.02
CA GLU A 99 -2.13 -13.42 10.35
C GLU A 99 -2.29 -13.76 11.84
N THR A 100 -2.16 -12.76 12.71
CA THR A 100 -2.43 -12.92 14.14
C THR A 100 -3.91 -13.26 14.39
N ALA A 101 -4.80 -12.72 13.56
CA ALA A 101 -6.23 -13.07 13.53
C ALA A 101 -6.54 -14.39 12.78
N GLY A 102 -5.51 -15.15 12.38
CA GLY A 102 -5.66 -16.47 11.75
C GLY A 102 -5.95 -16.44 10.25
N LYS A 103 -5.74 -15.30 9.58
CA LYS A 103 -5.96 -15.15 8.14
C LYS A 103 -4.70 -15.44 7.33
N ILE A 104 -4.90 -15.92 6.10
CA ILE A 104 -3.83 -16.10 5.11
C ILE A 104 -3.65 -14.78 4.36
N VAL A 105 -2.41 -14.39 4.08
CA VAL A 105 -2.13 -13.13 3.38
C VAL A 105 -1.10 -13.34 2.28
N THR A 106 -1.34 -12.72 1.13
CA THR A 106 -0.35 -12.50 0.08
C THR A 106 -0.10 -11.01 -0.05
N LEU A 107 1.16 -10.59 0.01
CA LEU A 107 1.54 -9.19 0.09
C LEU A 107 2.26 -8.72 -1.18
N LEU A 108 1.70 -7.71 -1.83
CA LEU A 108 2.21 -7.08 -3.04
C LEU A 108 2.77 -5.70 -2.68
N LEU A 109 4.09 -5.51 -2.77
CA LEU A 109 4.77 -4.30 -2.33
C LEU A 109 5.33 -3.53 -3.52
N LEU A 110 4.98 -2.25 -3.64
CA LEU A 110 5.35 -1.41 -4.76
C LEU A 110 6.25 -0.24 -4.30
N ASP A 111 7.50 -0.26 -4.75
CA ASP A 111 8.47 0.85 -4.70
C ASP A 111 8.68 1.51 -3.32
N LYS A 112 8.88 0.70 -2.29
CA LYS A 112 9.21 1.17 -0.94
C LYS A 112 10.18 0.23 -0.24
N GLU A 113 11.37 0.71 0.09
CA GLU A 113 12.35 -0.09 0.84
C GLU A 113 11.78 -0.69 2.15
N ALA A 114 12.27 -1.88 2.48
CA ALA A 114 11.94 -2.51 3.75
C ALA A 114 12.47 -1.64 4.92
N PRO A 115 11.75 -1.55 6.05
CA PRO A 115 12.20 -0.76 7.20
C PRO A 115 13.60 -1.18 7.65
N ALA A 116 14.54 -0.22 7.66
CA ALA A 116 15.87 -0.49 8.15
C ALA A 116 15.83 -0.74 9.68
N HIS A 117 16.53 -1.78 10.13
CA HIS A 117 16.81 -2.04 11.55
C HIS A 117 17.83 -1.02 12.10
N THR A 118 17.53 0.26 12.00
CA THR A 118 18.39 1.33 12.50
C THR A 118 17.94 1.73 13.89
N THR A 119 18.87 1.74 14.83
CA THR A 119 18.71 2.28 16.20
C THR A 119 18.90 3.81 16.28
N GLY A 120 19.10 4.47 15.13
CA GLY A 120 19.36 5.91 15.05
C GLY A 120 18.10 6.77 15.07
N ILE A 121 18.25 8.02 15.52
CA ILE A 121 17.19 9.04 15.46
C ILE A 121 16.89 9.31 13.98
N LYS A 122 15.67 9.01 13.54
CA LYS A 122 15.18 9.40 12.23
C LYS A 122 14.67 10.84 12.32
N ILE A 123 15.35 11.75 11.62
CA ILE A 123 14.98 13.16 11.57
C ILE A 123 14.01 13.35 10.41
N LEU A 124 12.81 13.86 10.72
CA LEU A 124 11.85 14.25 9.70
C LEU A 124 12.44 15.39 8.84
N PRO A 125 12.26 15.37 7.51
CA PRO A 125 12.64 16.50 6.67
C PRO A 125 12.00 17.81 7.16
N ALA A 126 12.66 18.93 6.90
CA ALA A 126 12.12 20.25 7.17
C ALA A 126 10.78 20.48 6.43
N ASP A 127 9.97 21.39 6.96
CA ASP A 127 8.59 21.61 6.51
C ASP A 127 8.50 22.00 5.03
N ASP A 128 9.41 22.85 4.57
CA ASP A 128 9.53 23.28 3.17
C ASP A 128 9.83 22.10 2.23
N ILE A 129 10.64 21.13 2.67
CA ILE A 129 10.93 19.91 1.92
C ILE A 129 9.68 19.03 1.84
N LEU A 130 8.94 18.88 2.93
CA LEU A 130 7.69 18.10 2.94
C LEU A 130 6.63 18.74 2.04
N GLU A 131 6.50 20.07 2.05
CA GLU A 131 5.61 20.79 1.14
C GLU A 131 6.00 20.59 -0.33
N GLN A 132 7.29 20.68 -0.67
CA GLN A 132 7.77 20.42 -2.03
C GLN A 132 7.46 18.99 -2.49
N ARG A 133 7.62 18.01 -1.59
CA ARG A 133 7.28 16.60 -1.90
C ARG A 133 5.78 16.41 -2.11
N PHE A 134 4.95 17.06 -1.28
CA PHE A 134 3.50 17.05 -1.46
C PHE A 134 3.10 17.61 -2.83
N VAL A 135 3.63 18.78 -3.20
CA VAL A 135 3.36 19.40 -4.52
C VAL A 135 3.83 18.51 -5.67
N ARG A 136 4.98 17.82 -5.53
CA ARG A 136 5.47 16.87 -6.53
C ARG A 136 4.53 15.67 -6.69
N GLU A 137 4.01 15.14 -5.59
CA GLU A 137 3.01 14.07 -5.61
C GLU A 137 1.76 14.51 -6.40
N LEU A 138 1.20 15.69 -6.08
CA LEU A 138 0.05 16.24 -6.81
C LEU A 138 0.29 16.34 -8.31
N ARG A 139 1.45 16.89 -8.71
CA ARG A 139 1.83 17.02 -10.12
C ARG A 139 1.90 15.67 -10.82
N SER A 140 2.34 14.61 -10.15
CA SER A 140 2.39 13.27 -10.74
C SER A 140 1.00 12.70 -11.06
N TRP A 141 -0.03 13.26 -10.44
CA TRP A 141 -1.43 12.95 -10.67
C TRP A 141 -2.11 13.95 -11.62
N GLY A 142 -1.34 14.91 -12.16
CA GLY A 142 -1.87 15.95 -13.04
C GLY A 142 -2.57 17.08 -12.29
N LEU A 143 -2.35 17.22 -10.98
CA LEU A 143 -2.95 18.26 -10.14
C LEU A 143 -1.93 19.37 -9.82
N SER A 144 -2.47 20.56 -9.61
CA SER A 144 -1.75 21.77 -9.18
C SER A 144 -2.04 22.08 -7.70
N ASP A 145 -1.17 22.90 -7.11
CA ASP A 145 -1.36 23.40 -5.73
C ASP A 145 -2.63 24.27 -5.67
N GLY A 146 -3.46 24.05 -4.67
CA GLY A 146 -4.77 24.69 -4.47
C GLY A 146 -5.95 23.99 -5.15
N GLU A 147 -5.74 22.93 -5.93
CA GLU A 147 -6.84 22.23 -6.65
C GLU A 147 -7.57 21.20 -5.79
N LEU A 148 -6.96 20.74 -4.69
CA LEU A 148 -7.59 19.73 -3.83
C LEU A 148 -8.62 20.36 -2.86
N PRO A 149 -9.81 19.73 -2.71
CA PRO A 149 -10.70 20.06 -1.61
C PRO A 149 -9.98 19.90 -0.27
N GLN A 150 -10.11 20.89 0.61
CA GLN A 150 -9.52 20.87 1.95
C GLN A 150 -7.99 20.67 1.94
N GLU A 151 -7.27 21.17 0.93
CA GLU A 151 -5.84 20.92 0.76
C GLU A 151 -4.98 21.25 2.00
N ALA A 152 -5.30 22.33 2.72
CA ALA A 152 -4.60 22.69 3.96
C ALA A 152 -4.69 21.57 5.02
N HIS A 153 -5.80 20.84 5.06
CA HIS A 153 -5.97 19.66 5.92
C HIS A 153 -5.18 18.46 5.39
N LEU A 154 -5.20 18.22 4.08
CA LEU A 154 -4.41 17.15 3.45
C LEU A 154 -2.90 17.36 3.61
N LYS A 155 -2.41 18.61 3.59
CA LYS A 155 -1.02 18.96 3.91
C LYS A 155 -0.65 18.58 5.35
N LYS A 156 -1.57 18.79 6.32
CA LYS A 156 -1.37 18.35 7.73
C LYS A 156 -1.36 16.83 7.83
N MET A 157 -2.28 16.14 7.16
CA MET A 157 -2.30 14.68 7.11
C MET A 157 -1.02 14.13 6.48
N TYR A 158 -0.54 14.71 5.38
CA TYR A 158 0.68 14.29 4.71
C TYR A 158 1.89 14.40 5.64
N ARG A 159 2.01 15.51 6.39
CA ARG A 159 3.05 15.68 7.40
C ARG A 159 2.97 14.64 8.52
N SER A 160 1.77 14.43 9.07
CA SER A 160 1.54 13.42 10.10
C SER A 160 1.90 12.01 9.60
N SER A 161 1.48 11.68 8.38
CA SER A 161 1.77 10.40 7.72
C SER A 161 3.26 10.21 7.47
N CYS A 162 3.98 11.26 7.05
CA CYS A 162 5.45 11.23 6.98
C CYS A 162 6.06 10.91 8.36
N ASN A 163 5.65 11.62 9.41
CA ASN A 163 6.17 11.38 10.76
C ASN A 163 5.99 9.93 11.21
N ILE A 164 4.79 9.38 11.00
CA ILE A 164 4.44 7.98 11.30
C ILE A 164 5.29 7.01 10.47
N MET A 165 5.42 7.26 9.17
CA MET A 165 6.24 6.44 8.26
C MET A 165 7.71 6.41 8.70
N TYR A 166 8.27 7.55 9.11
CA TYR A 166 9.65 7.60 9.60
C TYR A 166 9.78 6.87 10.95
N ALA A 167 8.81 7.00 11.86
CA ALA A 167 8.86 6.36 13.17
C ALA A 167 8.69 4.82 13.14
N TYR A 168 8.07 4.27 12.09
CA TYR A 168 7.71 2.85 12.05
C TYR A 168 8.90 1.91 12.14
N GLN A 169 8.74 0.88 12.97
CA GLN A 169 9.66 -0.24 13.15
C GLN A 169 8.83 -1.54 13.23
N PRO A 170 8.87 -2.40 12.20
CA PRO A 170 8.05 -3.61 12.14
C PRO A 170 8.45 -4.63 13.21
N ALA A 171 7.45 -5.32 13.75
CA ALA A 171 7.64 -6.36 14.76
C ALA A 171 7.67 -7.77 14.13
N GLY A 172 8.85 -8.32 13.86
CA GLY A 172 8.98 -9.70 13.37
C GLY A 172 8.67 -9.86 11.89
N LYS A 173 8.33 -11.09 11.47
CA LYS A 173 8.07 -11.50 10.08
C LYS A 173 6.61 -11.94 9.89
N ILE A 174 6.10 -11.82 8.67
CA ILE A 174 4.86 -12.49 8.25
C ILE A 174 5.16 -13.93 7.76
N LYS A 175 4.13 -14.78 7.69
CA LYS A 175 4.21 -16.10 7.07
C LYS A 175 3.90 -16.07 5.57
N GLY A 176 3.07 -15.10 5.16
CA GLY A 176 2.55 -14.93 3.82
C GLY A 176 3.61 -14.59 2.78
N ASP A 177 3.30 -14.91 1.53
CA ASP A 177 4.19 -14.64 0.41
C ASP A 177 4.33 -13.13 0.16
N ILE A 178 5.53 -12.69 -0.22
CA ILE A 178 5.80 -11.31 -0.62
C ILE A 178 6.19 -11.27 -2.10
N VAL A 179 5.48 -10.46 -2.88
CA VAL A 179 5.90 -10.07 -4.22
C VAL A 179 6.27 -8.59 -4.20
N ALA A 180 7.53 -8.29 -4.51
CA ALA A 180 8.06 -6.93 -4.52
C ALA A 180 8.27 -6.42 -5.94
N PHE A 181 7.80 -5.21 -6.20
CA PHE A 181 7.98 -4.50 -7.45
C PHE A 181 8.76 -3.21 -7.22
N GLU A 182 9.77 -2.98 -8.04
CA GLU A 182 10.64 -1.82 -7.97
C GLU A 182 10.71 -1.07 -9.29
N ALA A 183 10.73 0.26 -9.23
CA ALA A 183 10.96 1.10 -10.39
C ALA A 183 12.40 0.94 -10.88
N ASP A 184 12.59 0.78 -12.18
CA ASP A 184 13.90 0.55 -12.80
C ASP A 184 14.73 1.83 -12.96
N GLY A 185 14.16 3.01 -12.70
CA GLY A 185 14.84 4.30 -12.75
C GLY A 185 15.90 4.56 -11.66
N ARG A 186 16.29 3.55 -10.87
CA ARG A 186 17.34 3.63 -9.84
C ARG A 186 18.43 2.58 -10.07
N ASP A 187 19.68 2.94 -9.73
CA ASP A 187 20.84 2.06 -9.92
C ASP A 187 20.95 0.96 -8.86
N ALA A 188 20.60 1.27 -7.59
CA ALA A 188 20.68 0.33 -6.48
C ALA A 188 19.29 -0.22 -6.10
N PRO A 189 19.13 -1.53 -5.91
CA PRO A 189 17.84 -2.13 -5.54
C PRO A 189 17.46 -1.77 -4.11
N LEU A 190 16.23 -1.31 -3.91
CA LEU A 190 15.68 -0.94 -2.60
C LEU A 190 14.80 -2.04 -1.99
N MET A 191 14.26 -2.93 -2.81
CA MET A 191 13.20 -3.85 -2.38
C MET A 191 13.70 -5.24 -1.96
N GLU A 192 14.93 -5.63 -2.30
CA GLU A 192 15.44 -6.99 -2.05
C GLU A 192 15.41 -7.38 -0.56
N ASN A 193 15.54 -6.40 0.35
CA ASN A 193 15.54 -6.65 1.79
C ASN A 193 14.17 -7.11 2.33
N TRP A 194 13.08 -6.97 1.56
CA TRP A 194 11.77 -7.50 1.96
C TRP A 194 11.76 -9.02 2.13
N GLN A 195 12.68 -9.75 1.48
CA GLN A 195 12.86 -11.20 1.71
C GLN A 195 13.13 -11.54 3.19
N LEU A 196 13.68 -10.59 3.96
CA LEU A 196 13.97 -10.79 5.38
C LEU A 196 12.72 -10.70 6.25
N PHE A 197 11.61 -10.19 5.72
CA PHE A 197 10.37 -9.89 6.46
C PHE A 197 9.27 -10.94 6.27
N THR A 198 9.55 -12.01 5.53
CA THR A 198 8.65 -13.16 5.41
C THR A 198 9.36 -14.48 5.74
N THR A 199 8.58 -15.49 6.12
CA THR A 199 8.99 -16.90 6.10
C THR A 199 8.38 -17.69 4.93
N GLY A 200 7.50 -17.06 4.16
CA GLY A 200 6.95 -17.59 2.91
C GLY A 200 7.89 -17.36 1.73
N SER A 201 7.34 -17.40 0.52
CA SER A 201 8.10 -17.11 -0.70
C SER A 201 8.33 -15.60 -0.88
N PHE A 202 9.39 -15.28 -1.61
CA PHE A 202 9.73 -13.92 -1.99
C PHE A 202 10.03 -13.86 -3.49
N ASP A 203 9.20 -13.12 -4.22
CA ASP A 203 9.38 -12.83 -5.64
C ASP A 203 9.71 -11.35 -5.84
N TYR A 204 10.63 -11.04 -6.74
CA TYR A 204 11.09 -9.68 -7.00
C TYR A 204 11.08 -9.35 -8.49
N HIS A 205 10.49 -8.21 -8.82
CA HIS A 205 10.33 -7.73 -10.19
C HIS A 205 10.71 -6.27 -10.32
N ARG A 206 11.28 -5.91 -11.47
CA ARG A 206 11.51 -4.52 -11.86
C ARG A 206 10.51 -4.08 -12.93
N LEU A 207 9.92 -2.92 -12.72
CA LEU A 207 8.97 -2.24 -13.59
C LEU A 207 9.57 -0.93 -14.09
N GLN A 208 9.03 -0.39 -15.18
CA GLN A 208 9.58 0.74 -15.92
C GLN A 208 9.10 2.03 -15.29
N GLY A 209 10.03 2.97 -15.18
CA GLY A 209 9.75 4.32 -14.76
C GLY A 209 10.40 4.67 -13.43
N ASP A 210 9.75 5.53 -12.68
CA ASP A 210 10.20 6.04 -11.39
C ASP A 210 9.14 5.79 -10.31
N HIS A 211 9.43 6.22 -9.08
CA HIS A 211 8.52 6.10 -7.95
C HIS A 211 7.08 6.52 -8.29
N TYR A 212 6.92 7.62 -9.02
CA TYR A 212 5.62 8.24 -9.30
C TYR A 212 4.88 7.60 -10.48
N SER A 213 5.62 7.04 -11.44
CA SER A 213 5.07 6.48 -12.69
C SER A 213 4.92 4.96 -12.66
N ILE A 214 5.62 4.25 -11.78
CA ILE A 214 5.61 2.78 -11.71
C ILE A 214 4.20 2.18 -11.55
N ILE A 215 3.32 2.85 -10.80
CA ILE A 215 1.93 2.41 -10.60
C ILE A 215 1.12 2.37 -11.91
N LYS A 216 1.58 3.10 -12.94
CA LYS A 216 0.97 3.16 -14.27
C LYS A 216 1.63 2.19 -15.26
N ASP A 217 2.62 1.39 -14.84
CA ASP A 217 3.27 0.41 -15.72
C ASP A 217 2.27 -0.67 -16.13
N THR A 218 2.15 -0.89 -17.44
CA THR A 218 1.18 -1.84 -18.04
C THR A 218 1.47 -3.31 -17.75
N ARG A 219 2.67 -3.65 -17.23
CA ARG A 219 3.02 -5.01 -16.83
C ARG A 219 2.49 -5.36 -15.43
N LEU A 220 2.21 -4.36 -14.60
CA LEU A 220 1.62 -4.59 -13.28
C LEU A 220 0.28 -5.35 -13.36
N PRO A 221 -0.72 -4.90 -14.14
CA PRO A 221 -1.96 -5.67 -14.31
C PRO A 221 -1.72 -7.04 -14.95
N ALA A 222 -0.81 -7.15 -15.94
CA ALA A 222 -0.47 -8.43 -16.57
C ALA A 222 0.06 -9.47 -15.56
N TYR A 223 0.90 -9.03 -14.62
CA TYR A 223 1.39 -9.90 -13.54
C TYR A 223 0.26 -10.33 -12.62
N LEU A 224 -0.59 -9.39 -12.20
CA LEU A 224 -1.73 -9.69 -11.33
C LEU A 224 -2.68 -10.67 -12.01
N PHE A 225 -2.93 -10.54 -13.31
CA PHE A 225 -3.72 -11.52 -14.05
C PHE A 225 -3.12 -12.93 -13.99
N GLN A 226 -1.81 -13.05 -14.24
CA GLN A 226 -1.12 -14.34 -14.18
C GLN A 226 -1.16 -14.97 -12.78
N LEU A 227 -1.02 -14.15 -11.74
CA LEU A 227 -1.11 -14.59 -10.35
C LEU A 227 -2.53 -15.10 -10.03
N GLY A 228 -3.56 -14.40 -10.49
CA GLY A 228 -4.95 -14.81 -10.29
C GLY A 228 -5.28 -16.11 -11.00
N TYR A 229 -4.81 -16.28 -12.25
CA TYR A 229 -4.99 -17.53 -12.99
C TYR A 229 -4.32 -18.70 -12.28
N SER A 230 -3.09 -18.51 -11.79
CA SER A 230 -2.37 -19.56 -11.07
C SER A 230 -3.10 -20.00 -9.81
N ARG A 231 -3.91 -19.11 -9.20
CA ARG A 231 -4.69 -19.40 -7.99
C ARG A 231 -6.05 -20.03 -8.28
N SER A 232 -6.72 -19.65 -9.36
CA SER A 232 -8.03 -20.23 -9.74
C SER A 232 -7.96 -21.72 -10.12
N PHE A 233 -6.77 -22.25 -10.45
CA PHE A 233 -6.59 -23.67 -10.78
C PHE A 233 -6.17 -24.56 -9.59
N ILE A 234 -6.01 -24.01 -8.38
CA ILE A 234 -5.57 -24.76 -7.17
C ILE A 234 -6.78 -25.19 -6.31
N HIS A 235 -8.00 -24.85 -6.70
CA HIS A 235 -9.26 -25.28 -6.10
C HIS A 235 -10.13 -26.03 -7.10
#